data_AF-A0A2K3KM97-F1
#
_entry.id   AF-A0A2K3KM97-F1
#
_cell.length_a   1.000
_cell.length_b   1.000
_cell.length_c   1.000
_cell.angle_alpha   90.00
_cell.angle_beta   90.00
_cell.angle_gamma   90.00
#
_symmetry.space_group_name_H-M   'P 1'
#
loop_
_entity.id
_entity.type
_entity.pdbx_description
1 polymer ?
#
loop_
_entity_poly.entity_id
_entity_poly.type
_entity_poly.pdbx_seq_one_letter_code
_entity_poly.pdbx_strand_id
1 'polypeptide(L)' 'MGDMTGFPVPRCYTVPRFFDMYPPMIADAEKVAILEQEADARRTQHARDMAGVIRMMESAL' A
#
# COMPACT_ATOMS: atom_id res chain seq x y z
N MET A 1 16.51 -2.68 -29.25
CA MET A 1 15.57 -2.15 -28.24
C MET A 1 14.60 -3.27 -27.94
N GLY A 2 14.73 -3.91 -26.77
CA GLY A 2 14.03 -5.16 -26.45
C GLY A 2 12.54 -4.95 -26.17
N ASP A 3 11.74 -5.92 -26.58
CA ASP A 3 10.30 -6.02 -26.35
C ASP A 3 9.94 -5.82 -24.88
N MET A 4 9.04 -4.86 -24.59
CA MET A 4 8.40 -4.73 -23.28
C MET A 4 7.13 -5.59 -23.27
N THR A 5 7.26 -6.87 -22.96
CA THR A 5 6.14 -7.82 -22.80
C THR A 5 5.48 -7.79 -21.41
N GLY A 6 5.70 -6.74 -20.63
CA GLY A 6 5.19 -6.60 -19.25
C GLY A 6 4.02 -5.63 -19.13
N PHE A 7 3.13 -5.89 -18.17
CA PHE A 7 2.12 -4.92 -17.75
C PHE A 7 2.78 -3.56 -17.52
N PRO A 8 2.25 -2.45 -18.07
CA PRO A 8 2.86 -1.14 -17.94
C PRO A 8 2.84 -0.71 -16.47
N VAL A 9 3.97 -0.86 -15.82
CA VAL A 9 4.16 -0.40 -14.44
C VAL A 9 4.63 1.05 -14.44
N PRO A 10 4.19 1.87 -13.47
CA PRO A 10 4.67 3.23 -13.32
C PRO A 10 6.20 3.31 -13.21
N ARG A 11 6.79 4.42 -13.66
CA ARG A 11 8.27 4.61 -13.69
C ARG A 11 8.94 4.46 -12.33
N CYS A 12 8.23 4.73 -11.23
CA CYS A 12 8.76 4.52 -9.88
C CYS A 12 9.14 3.07 -9.59
N TYR A 13 8.61 2.10 -10.33
CA TYR A 13 8.94 0.67 -10.21
C TYR A 13 9.99 0.17 -11.21
N THR A 14 10.30 0.96 -12.24
CA THR A 14 11.22 0.55 -13.33
C THR A 14 12.55 1.30 -13.30
N VAL A 15 12.60 2.45 -12.64
CA VAL A 15 13.84 3.23 -12.46
C VAL A 15 14.56 2.75 -11.19
N PRO A 16 15.81 2.28 -11.28
CA PRO A 16 16.58 1.88 -10.12
C PRO A 16 16.69 3.02 -9.10
N ARG A 17 16.56 2.69 -7.81
CA ARG A 17 16.73 3.64 -6.69
C ARG A 17 15.77 4.83 -6.71
N PHE A 18 14.65 4.74 -7.41
CA PHE A 18 13.67 5.83 -7.48
C PHE A 18 13.22 6.30 -6.09
N PHE A 19 12.85 5.38 -5.20
CA PHE A 19 12.40 5.71 -3.85
C PHE A 19 13.53 6.15 -2.90
N ASP A 20 14.80 5.89 -3.23
CA ASP A 20 15.93 6.45 -2.49
C ASP A 20 16.09 7.94 -2.79
N MET A 21 15.88 8.34 -4.05
CA MET A 21 15.98 9.73 -4.51
C MET A 21 14.72 10.54 -4.19
N TYR A 22 13.56 9.88 -4.25
CA TYR A 22 12.24 10.47 -4.03
C TYR A 22 11.49 9.65 -3.00
N PRO A 23 11.89 9.70 -1.71
CA PRO A 23 11.20 8.96 -0.67
C PRO A 23 9.75 9.45 -0.58
N PRO A 24 8.77 8.55 -0.49
CA PRO A 24 7.39 8.94 -0.32
C PRO A 24 7.25 9.72 0.99
N MET A 25 6.68 10.91 0.92
CA MET A 25 6.33 11.66 2.12
C MET A 25 5.09 10.99 2.73
N ILE A 26 5.28 10.29 3.84
CA ILE A 26 4.20 9.74 4.65
C ILE A 26 3.96 10.72 5.78
N ALA A 27 2.72 11.14 6.00
CA ALA A 27 2.41 11.98 7.15
C ALA A 27 2.82 11.25 8.44
N ASP A 28 3.38 11.95 9.43
CA ASP A 28 3.87 11.30 10.66
C ASP A 28 2.79 10.45 11.34
N ALA A 29 1.53 10.90 11.29
CA ALA A 29 0.37 10.16 11.79
C ALA A 29 0.14 8.83 11.06
N GLU A 30 0.39 8.78 9.75
CA GLU A 30 0.23 7.57 8.93
C GLU A 30 1.46 6.66 9.03
N LYS A 31 2.65 7.23 9.24
CA LYS A 31 3.90 6.49 9.37
C LYS A 31 3.86 5.51 10.54
N VAL A 32 3.34 5.97 11.69
CA VAL A 32 3.17 5.12 12.88
C VAL A 32 2.20 3.97 12.59
N ALA A 33 1.09 4.26 11.91
CA ALA A 33 0.07 3.26 11.58
C ALA A 33 0.56 2.23 10.56
N ILE A 34 1.43 2.62 9.61
CA ILE A 34 1.87 1.73 8.51
C ILE A 34 3.16 0.99 8.86
N LEU A 35 4.15 1.67 9.44
CA LEU A 35 5.51 1.13 9.63
C LEU A 35 5.81 0.70 11.06
N GLU A 36 5.19 1.33 12.06
CA GLU A 36 5.52 1.13 13.48
C GLU A 36 4.42 0.41 14.26
N GLN A 37 3.35 -0.01 13.59
CA GLN A 37 2.26 -0.72 14.23
C GLN A 37 2.69 -2.12 14.69
N GLU A 38 2.52 -2.38 15.98
CA GLU A 38 2.76 -3.69 16.59
C GLU A 38 1.99 -4.81 15.89
N ALA A 39 2.61 -6.00 15.81
CA ALA A 39 2.09 -7.11 15.01
C ALA A 39 0.66 -7.53 15.40
N ASP A 40 0.33 -7.46 16.69
CA ASP A 40 -1.02 -7.76 17.19
C ASP A 40 -2.02 -6.66 16.84
N ALA A 41 -1.64 -5.39 17.03
CA ALA A 41 -2.48 -4.26 16.64
C ALA A 41 -2.77 -4.29 15.13
N ARG A 42 -1.78 -4.65 14.31
CA ARG A 42 -1.94 -4.80 12.86
C ARG A 42 -2.92 -5.92 12.50
N ARG A 43 -2.85 -7.08 13.17
CA ARG A 43 -3.80 -8.19 12.95
C ARG A 43 -5.24 -7.78 13.29
N THR A 44 -5.43 -7.11 14.41
CA THR A 44 -6.76 -6.62 14.81
C THR A 44 -7.29 -5.57 13.83
N GLN A 45 -6.45 -4.63 13.40
CA GLN A 45 -6.84 -3.60 12.44
C GLN A 45 -7.21 -4.23 11.09
N HIS A 46 -6.40 -5.16 10.59
CA HIS A 46 -6.67 -5.84 9.32
C HIS A 46 -8.02 -6.58 9.32
N ALA A 47 -8.36 -7.27 10.42
CA ALA A 47 -9.66 -7.93 10.54
C ALA A 47 -10.83 -6.94 10.50
N ARG A 48 -10.68 -5.75 11.11
CA ARG A 48 -11.69 -4.69 11.09
C ARG A 48 -11.85 -4.09 9.69
N ASP A 49 -10.74 -3.83 9.01
CA ASP A 49 -10.75 -3.27 7.66
C ASP A 49 -11.42 -4.23 6.68
N MET A 50 -11.08 -5.52 6.74
CA MET A 50 -11.73 -6.56 5.94
C MET A 50 -13.24 -6.63 6.19
N ALA A 51 -13.66 -6.60 7.46
CA ALA A 51 -15.08 -6.56 7.81
C ALA A 51 -15.77 -5.28 7.30
N GLY A 52 -15.05 -4.15 7.28
CA GLY A 52 -15.53 -2.90 6.69
C GLY A 52 -15.74 -2.99 5.18
N VAL A 53 -14.78 -3.55 4.46
CA VAL A 53 -14.86 -3.77 3.00
C VAL A 53 -16.02 -4.70 2.67
N ILE A 54 -16.18 -5.81 3.40
CA ILE A 54 -17.30 -6.75 3.19
C ILE A 54 -18.64 -6.03 3.36
N ARG A 55 -18.83 -5.30 4.46
CA ARG A 55 -20.08 -4.52 4.68
C ARG A 55 -20.32 -3.49 3.58
N MET A 56 -19.28 -2.80 3.13
CA MET A 56 -19.38 -1.83 2.04
C MET A 56 -19.82 -2.52 0.75
N MET A 57 -19.23 -3.66 0.41
CA MET A 57 -19.60 -4.45 -0.76
C MET A 57 -21.03 -5.00 -0.66
N GLU A 58 -21.44 -5.48 0.51
CA GLU A 58 -22.81 -5.93 0.78
C GLU A 58 -23.83 -4.79 0.64
N SER A 59 -23.47 -3.56 1.04
CA SER A 59 -24.33 -2.38 0.90
C SER A 59 -24.41 -1.81 -0.51
N ALA A 60 -23.50 -2.23 -1.40
CA ALA A 60 -23.42 -1.78 -2.78
C ALA A 60 -24.13 -2.72 -3.77
N LEU A 61 -24.61 -3.88 -3.29
CA LEU A 61 -25.41 -4.87 -4.02
C LEU A 61 -26.90 -4.65 -3.76
#